data_AF-A0A1I2NM70-F1
#
_entry.id   AF-A0A1I2NM70-F1
#
_cell.length_a   1.000
_cell.length_b   1.000
_cell.length_c   1.000
_cell.angle_alpha   90.00
_cell.angle_beta   90.00
_cell.angle_gamma   90.00
#
_symmetry.space_group_name_H-M   'P 1'
#
loop_
_entity.id
_entity.type
_entity.pdbx_description
1 polymer ?
#
loop_
_entity_poly.entity_id
_entity_poly.type
_entity_poly.pdbx_seq_one_letter_code
_entity_poly.pdbx_strand_id
1 'polypeptide(L)'
;MISGDFLSTGTLMEKSYFDVEPVSRRVKVYDLPDNVSGFIEELTDAAYEKNCDKLIFYVRPGSKEESELQAHSCKIEGEIKGFFRGDDTRVYAKYLNPAREKKKEGNVIDYVKQLNHTSATNAKKLMDGYTMKWGREENAEDMAKLYRTAFAKYPTPIHNPEYILDMMKDHVHFALIFKGDKLVSACSADVFPEYKAAEFTDCATLPEHRGKGLLSHQYPFLEEKAKELGIHTMFSYTRATSMGMNIVASQQGFTYGGCMIQNSWIGTGLEDMNIWYKIL
;
A
#
# COMPACT_ATOMS: atom_id res chain seq x y z
N MET A 1 -1.07 -30.34 9.77
CA MET A 1 -1.44 -30.90 8.45
C MET A 1 -2.37 -29.91 7.79
N ILE A 2 -1.80 -28.87 7.17
CA ILE A 2 -2.57 -28.04 6.25
C ILE A 2 -2.69 -28.84 4.95
N SER A 3 -3.82 -29.52 4.80
CA SER A 3 -4.15 -30.31 3.62
C SER A 3 -4.79 -29.41 2.56
N GLY A 4 -4.26 -29.45 1.33
CA GLY A 4 -5.00 -29.21 0.09
C GLY A 4 -5.44 -27.79 -0.26
N ASP A 5 -5.74 -26.94 0.71
CA ASP A 5 -6.39 -25.64 0.46
C ASP A 5 -5.41 -24.52 0.05
N PHE A 6 -4.10 -24.74 0.16
CA PHE A 6 -3.06 -23.82 -0.34
C PHE A 6 -3.08 -23.62 -1.86
N LEU A 7 -3.81 -24.46 -2.61
CA LEU A 7 -3.73 -24.52 -4.07
C LEU A 7 -5.03 -24.24 -4.81
N SER A 8 -6.18 -24.12 -4.15
CA SER A 8 -7.40 -23.70 -4.85
C SER A 8 -8.47 -23.22 -3.88
N THR A 9 -8.60 -21.90 -3.70
CA THR A 9 -9.89 -21.18 -3.69
C THR A 9 -9.69 -19.73 -3.21
N GLY A 10 -9.89 -18.80 -4.14
CA GLY A 10 -10.43 -17.47 -3.85
C GLY A 10 -9.43 -16.40 -3.48
N THR A 11 -9.22 -15.45 -4.39
CA THR A 11 -8.64 -14.12 -4.18
C THR A 11 -9.22 -13.39 -2.94
N LEU A 12 -10.43 -13.76 -2.51
CA LEU A 12 -11.11 -13.28 -1.30
C LEU A 12 -10.59 -13.93 0.01
N MET A 13 -10.25 -15.23 0.01
CA MET A 13 -9.73 -15.92 1.19
C MET A 13 -8.25 -15.58 1.44
N GLU A 14 -7.46 -15.43 0.38
CA GLU A 14 -6.06 -14.96 0.47
C GLU A 14 -6.01 -13.58 1.16
N LYS A 15 -6.79 -12.59 0.71
CA LYS A 15 -6.82 -11.26 1.35
C LYS A 15 -7.22 -11.28 2.85
N SER A 16 -8.00 -12.25 3.29
CA SER A 16 -8.47 -12.32 4.68
C SER A 16 -7.41 -12.79 5.69
N TYR A 17 -6.45 -13.63 5.28
CA TYR A 17 -5.43 -14.17 6.18
C TYR A 17 -4.00 -13.82 5.73
N PHE A 18 -3.69 -14.00 4.44
CA PHE A 18 -2.37 -13.75 3.89
C PHE A 18 -2.35 -13.52 2.37
N ASP A 19 -1.52 -12.58 1.92
CA ASP A 19 -1.36 -12.20 0.52
C ASP A 19 0.03 -12.61 0.02
N VAL A 20 0.07 -13.51 -0.97
CA VAL A 20 1.31 -13.96 -1.63
C VAL A 20 1.56 -13.10 -2.86
N GLU A 21 2.67 -12.35 -2.86
CA GLU A 21 3.08 -11.51 -3.98
C GLU A 21 4.45 -11.97 -4.54
N PRO A 22 4.48 -12.88 -5.54
CA PRO A 22 5.73 -13.38 -6.11
C PRO A 22 6.57 -12.30 -6.81
N VAL A 23 5.94 -11.27 -7.39
CA VAL A 23 6.66 -10.17 -8.07
C VAL A 23 7.51 -9.38 -7.08
N SER A 24 6.96 -9.10 -5.90
CA SER A 24 7.67 -8.48 -4.78
C SER A 24 8.41 -9.50 -3.92
N ARG A 25 8.32 -10.80 -4.23
CA ARG A 25 8.93 -11.92 -3.49
C ARG A 25 8.58 -11.87 -2.00
N ARG A 26 7.32 -11.61 -1.67
CA ARG A 26 6.88 -11.46 -0.28
C ARG A 26 5.57 -12.18 -0.02
N VAL A 27 5.35 -12.51 1.25
CA VAL A 27 4.05 -12.90 1.78
C VAL A 27 3.67 -11.93 2.89
N LYS A 28 2.45 -11.39 2.87
CA LYS A 28 1.89 -10.58 3.97
C LYS A 28 0.89 -11.44 4.73
N VAL A 29 0.85 -11.33 6.04
CA VAL A 29 -0.06 -12.05 6.92
C VAL A 29 -0.74 -11.05 7.82
N TYR A 30 -2.07 -11.01 7.77
CA TYR A 30 -2.89 -10.04 8.50
C TYR A 30 -3.58 -10.66 9.72
N ASP A 31 -3.71 -11.98 9.75
CA ASP A 31 -4.26 -12.73 10.87
C ASP A 31 -3.41 -13.97 11.12
N LEU A 32 -2.95 -14.14 12.36
CA LEU A 32 -2.06 -15.22 12.77
C LEU A 32 -2.84 -16.25 13.60
N PRO A 33 -2.61 -17.56 13.38
CA PRO A 33 -3.24 -18.59 14.19
C PRO A 33 -2.61 -18.68 15.58
N ASP A 34 -3.29 -19.36 16.52
CA ASP A 34 -2.81 -19.56 17.91
C ASP A 34 -1.42 -20.22 17.99
N ASN A 35 -1.11 -21.14 17.06
CA ASN A 35 0.19 -21.78 16.93
C ASN A 35 1.07 -21.01 15.93
N VAL A 36 1.53 -19.82 16.32
CA VAL A 36 2.35 -18.94 15.48
C VAL A 36 3.66 -19.62 15.08
N SER A 37 4.30 -20.31 16.01
CA SER A 37 5.58 -20.99 15.75
C SER A 37 5.49 -22.01 14.62
N GLY A 38 4.55 -22.96 14.71
CA GLY A 38 4.35 -23.96 13.64
C GLY A 38 3.89 -23.33 12.32
N PHE A 39 3.08 -22.28 12.39
CA PHE A 39 2.65 -21.55 11.20
C PHE A 39 3.81 -20.84 10.49
N ILE A 40 4.75 -20.22 11.22
CA ILE A 40 5.93 -19.58 10.61
C ILE A 40 6.80 -20.59 9.87
N GLU A 41 6.96 -21.81 10.41
CA GLU A 41 7.71 -22.89 9.76
C GLU A 41 7.03 -23.30 8.44
N GLU A 42 5.74 -23.65 8.49
CA GLU A 42 4.97 -24.03 7.29
C GLU A 42 4.93 -22.90 6.23
N LEU A 43 4.76 -21.65 6.68
CA LEU A 43 4.76 -20.48 5.80
C LEU A 43 6.12 -20.20 5.17
N THR A 44 7.21 -20.50 5.88
CA THR A 44 8.56 -20.37 5.36
C THR A 44 8.79 -21.32 4.19
N ASP A 45 8.37 -22.58 4.32
CA ASP A 45 8.47 -23.57 3.26
C ASP A 45 7.63 -23.18 2.04
N ALA A 46 6.37 -22.78 2.27
CA ALA A 46 5.49 -22.29 1.20
C ALA A 46 6.05 -21.04 0.49
N ALA A 47 6.68 -20.13 1.23
CA ALA A 47 7.31 -18.95 0.67
C ALA A 47 8.48 -19.33 -0.26
N TYR A 48 9.31 -20.29 0.12
CA TYR A 48 10.40 -20.76 -0.75
C TYR A 48 9.86 -21.38 -2.06
N GLU A 49 8.79 -22.19 -2.00
CA GLU A 49 8.15 -22.74 -3.20
C GLU A 49 7.64 -21.66 -4.16
N LYS A 50 7.19 -20.53 -3.61
CA LYS A 50 6.70 -19.36 -4.38
C LYS A 50 7.79 -18.33 -4.70
N ASN A 51 9.08 -18.65 -4.46
CA ASN A 51 10.21 -17.75 -4.64
C ASN A 51 10.10 -16.43 -3.84
N CYS A 52 9.41 -16.47 -2.71
CA CYS A 52 9.31 -15.37 -1.76
C CYS A 52 10.40 -15.49 -0.70
N ASP A 53 11.02 -14.36 -0.35
CA ASP A 53 12.12 -14.33 0.63
C ASP A 53 11.94 -13.26 1.72
N LYS A 54 10.72 -12.74 1.85
CA LYS A 54 10.29 -11.86 2.95
C LYS A 54 8.89 -12.25 3.41
N LEU A 55 8.71 -12.46 4.70
CA LEU A 55 7.39 -12.56 5.33
C LEU A 55 7.10 -11.28 6.09
N ILE A 56 5.86 -10.81 6.05
CA ILE A 56 5.41 -9.57 6.68
C ILE A 56 4.19 -9.90 7.52
N PHE A 57 4.16 -9.45 8.77
CA PHE A 57 3.10 -9.76 9.72
C PHE A 57 2.54 -8.47 10.29
N TYR A 58 1.21 -8.38 10.35
CA TYR A 58 0.50 -7.30 11.01
C TYR A 58 -0.04 -7.86 12.32
N VAL A 59 0.41 -7.33 13.46
CA VAL A 59 0.01 -7.82 14.78
C VAL A 59 -0.33 -6.69 15.73
N ARG A 60 -1.22 -6.97 16.67
CA ARG A 60 -1.58 -6.00 17.72
C ARG A 60 -0.40 -5.81 18.69
N PRO A 61 -0.07 -4.57 19.07
CA PRO A 61 0.96 -4.31 20.07
C PRO A 61 0.65 -4.99 21.42
N GLY A 62 1.65 -5.61 22.03
CA GLY A 62 1.54 -6.28 23.34
C GLY A 62 0.85 -7.65 23.30
N SER A 63 0.56 -8.17 22.10
CA SER A 63 -0.11 -9.47 21.92
C SER A 63 0.84 -10.66 22.11
N LYS A 64 0.26 -11.87 22.24
CA LYS A 64 1.02 -13.13 22.32
C LYS A 64 1.76 -13.36 21.00
N GLU A 65 1.09 -13.07 19.89
CA GLU A 65 1.59 -13.20 18.53
C GLU A 65 2.82 -12.31 18.31
N GLU A 66 2.79 -11.05 18.78
CA GLU A 66 3.96 -10.17 18.73
C GLU A 66 5.16 -10.77 19.48
N SER A 67 4.93 -11.33 20.67
CA SER A 67 5.99 -11.96 21.46
C SER A 67 6.57 -13.19 20.76
N GLU A 68 5.74 -14.00 20.13
CA GLU A 68 6.18 -15.16 19.33
C GLU A 68 6.96 -14.73 18.08
N LEU A 69 6.53 -13.68 17.37
CA LEU A 69 7.28 -13.14 16.23
C LEU A 69 8.67 -12.64 16.63
N GLN A 70 8.78 -11.96 17.77
CA GLN A 70 10.07 -11.51 18.31
C GLN A 70 10.98 -12.69 18.65
N ALA A 71 10.44 -13.76 19.25
CA ALA A 71 11.19 -15.00 19.50
C ALA A 71 11.70 -15.67 18.20
N HIS A 72 10.97 -15.50 17.09
CA HIS A 72 11.36 -16.00 15.76
C HIS A 72 12.26 -15.03 14.96
N SER A 73 12.90 -14.08 15.66
CA SER A 73 13.81 -13.08 15.08
C SER A 73 13.15 -12.15 14.05
N CYS A 74 11.82 -12.01 14.06
CA CYS A 74 11.14 -11.02 13.23
C CYS A 74 11.48 -9.61 13.73
N LYS A 75 11.64 -8.67 12.80
CA LYS A 75 12.03 -7.28 13.08
C LYS A 75 10.86 -6.35 12.83
N ILE A 76 10.63 -5.43 13.74
CA ILE A 76 9.65 -4.36 13.53
C ILE A 76 10.13 -3.42 12.42
N GLU A 77 9.26 -3.14 11.45
CA GLU A 77 9.50 -2.17 10.37
C GLU A 77 8.68 -0.88 10.55
N GLY A 78 7.59 -0.94 11.31
CA GLY A 78 6.81 0.24 11.69
C GLY A 78 5.47 -0.09 12.33
N GLU A 79 4.60 0.90 12.39
CA GLU A 79 3.26 0.83 12.95
C GLU A 79 2.24 1.58 12.08
N ILE A 80 0.98 1.16 12.18
CA ILE A 80 -0.16 1.85 11.59
C ILE A 80 -1.24 1.93 12.67
N LYS A 81 -1.57 3.14 13.11
CA LYS A 81 -2.55 3.32 14.18
C LYS A 81 -3.97 3.18 13.68
N GLY A 82 -4.83 2.54 14.48
CA GLY A 82 -6.22 2.27 14.15
C GLY A 82 -6.47 1.27 13.01
N PHE A 83 -5.42 0.61 12.48
CA PHE A 83 -5.52 -0.33 11.36
C PHE A 83 -6.54 -1.44 11.59
N PHE A 84 -6.56 -2.05 12.78
CA PHE A 84 -7.45 -3.17 13.08
C PHE A 84 -8.75 -2.68 13.73
N ARG A 85 -9.66 -2.14 12.90
CA ARG A 85 -10.99 -1.65 13.32
C ARG A 85 -10.92 -0.59 14.43
N GLY A 86 -9.87 0.24 14.42
CA GLY A 86 -9.61 1.27 15.44
C GLY A 86 -8.50 0.91 16.42
N ASP A 87 -8.04 -0.33 16.45
CA ASP A 87 -6.85 -0.71 17.21
C ASP A 87 -5.57 -0.60 16.37
N ASP A 88 -4.45 -0.31 17.04
CA ASP A 88 -3.15 -0.17 16.39
C ASP A 88 -2.59 -1.51 15.91
N THR A 89 -1.76 -1.45 14.87
CA THR A 89 -0.93 -2.58 14.41
C THR A 89 0.54 -2.22 14.38
N ARG A 90 1.40 -3.21 14.62
CA ARG A 90 2.82 -3.20 14.31
C ARG A 90 3.10 -4.14 13.16
N VAL A 91 3.94 -3.67 12.25
CA VAL A 91 4.37 -4.39 11.06
C VAL A 91 5.73 -5.02 11.35
N TYR A 92 5.77 -6.34 11.35
CA TYR A 92 6.98 -7.13 11.53
C TYR A 92 7.41 -7.79 10.22
N ALA A 93 8.71 -7.95 10.02
CA ALA A 93 9.28 -8.66 8.89
C ALA A 93 10.18 -9.80 9.34
N LYS A 94 10.07 -10.96 8.67
CA LYS A 94 11.06 -12.04 8.71
C LYS A 94 11.76 -12.10 7.36
N TYR A 95 13.07 -11.94 7.37
CA TYR A 95 13.90 -12.02 6.17
C TYR A 95 14.41 -13.45 6.01
N LEU A 96 13.87 -14.17 5.02
CA LEU A 96 14.32 -15.53 4.69
C LEU A 96 15.66 -15.50 3.93
N ASN A 97 16.00 -14.34 3.36
CA ASN A 97 17.27 -14.03 2.74
C ASN A 97 17.92 -12.82 3.46
N PRO A 98 19.10 -12.96 4.08
CA PRO A 98 19.76 -11.87 4.79
C PRO A 98 20.06 -10.62 3.93
N ALA A 99 20.20 -10.78 2.61
CA ALA A 99 20.41 -9.63 1.72
C ALA A 99 19.18 -8.69 1.66
N ARG A 100 18.00 -9.20 2.02
CA ARG A 100 16.72 -8.47 2.03
C ARG A 100 16.59 -7.49 3.20
N GLU A 101 17.36 -7.69 4.28
CA GLU A 101 17.37 -6.82 5.48
C GLU A 101 18.24 -5.56 5.28
N LYS A 102 18.84 -5.36 4.11
CA LYS A 102 19.69 -4.19 3.83
C LYS A 102 18.83 -2.99 3.42
N LYS A 103 18.76 -1.99 4.29
CA LYS A 103 18.15 -0.69 3.98
C LYS A 103 18.84 -0.03 2.78
N LYS A 104 18.04 0.57 1.90
CA LYS A 104 18.56 1.40 0.80
C LYS A 104 18.92 2.79 1.30
N GLU A 105 19.95 3.36 0.68
CA GLU A 105 20.30 4.76 0.87
C GLU A 105 19.26 5.69 0.21
N GLY A 106 19.27 6.97 0.62
CA GLY A 106 18.44 8.00 0.00
C GLY A 106 16.98 8.03 0.46
N ASN A 107 16.66 7.44 1.62
CA ASN A 107 15.35 7.67 2.25
C ASN A 107 15.19 9.17 2.57
N VAL A 108 14.12 9.78 2.05
CA VAL A 108 13.89 11.22 2.14
C VAL A 108 13.23 11.66 3.45
N ILE A 109 12.88 10.73 4.34
CA ILE A 109 12.00 11.01 5.47
C ILE A 109 12.51 12.12 6.40
N ASP A 110 13.82 12.18 6.66
CA ASP A 110 14.38 13.18 7.56
C ASP A 110 14.25 14.60 6.98
N TYR A 111 14.38 14.74 5.65
CA TYR A 111 14.10 16.00 4.95
C TYR A 111 12.62 16.36 5.04
N VAL A 112 11.72 15.40 4.78
CA VAL A 112 10.27 15.63 4.80
C VAL A 112 9.80 16.06 6.19
N LYS A 113 10.34 15.46 7.27
CA LYS A 113 10.02 15.85 8.65
C LYS A 113 10.47 17.27 9.01
N GLN A 114 11.50 17.79 8.36
CA GLN A 114 11.99 19.15 8.58
C GLN A 114 11.19 20.21 7.81
N LEU A 115 10.43 19.80 6.80
CA LEU A 115 9.54 20.71 6.09
C LEU A 115 8.40 21.09 7.05
N ASN A 116 8.48 22.30 7.60
CA ASN A 116 7.36 22.91 8.31
C ASN A 116 6.21 23.13 7.32
N HIS A 117 5.37 22.10 7.17
CA HIS A 117 4.10 22.20 6.48
C HIS A 117 3.10 22.90 7.41
N THR A 118 3.38 24.16 7.75
CA THR A 118 2.44 24.98 8.50
C THR A 118 1.20 25.22 7.66
N SER A 119 0.09 24.78 8.22
CA SER A 119 -1.30 25.04 7.83
C SER A 119 -1.81 24.38 6.55
N ALA A 120 -2.94 23.70 6.75
CA ALA A 120 -3.94 23.28 5.80
C ALA A 120 -3.77 23.93 4.43
N THR A 121 -3.62 23.08 3.42
CA THR A 121 -3.91 23.48 2.05
C THR A 121 -5.38 23.91 2.04
N ASN A 122 -5.62 25.22 2.20
CA ASN A 122 -6.88 25.84 1.79
C ASN A 122 -7.18 25.24 0.43
N ALA A 123 -8.32 24.54 0.31
CA ALA A 123 -8.65 23.70 -0.83
C ALA A 123 -8.49 24.52 -2.11
N LYS A 124 -7.30 24.44 -2.72
CA LYS A 124 -7.05 25.10 -3.99
C LYS A 124 -8.00 24.42 -4.96
N LYS A 125 -8.71 25.20 -5.76
CA LYS A 125 -9.45 24.61 -6.87
C LYS A 125 -8.45 23.94 -7.79
N LEU A 126 -8.87 22.83 -8.38
CA LEU A 126 -8.13 22.20 -9.46
C LEU A 126 -7.93 23.27 -10.57
N MET A 127 -6.75 23.30 -11.17
CA MET A 127 -6.44 24.30 -12.20
C MET A 127 -7.41 24.19 -13.39
N ASP A 128 -7.60 25.32 -14.10
CA ASP A 128 -8.45 25.36 -15.28
C ASP A 128 -8.05 24.31 -16.32
N GLY A 129 -9.07 23.71 -16.93
CA GLY A 129 -8.92 22.65 -17.92
C GLY A 129 -8.67 21.24 -17.35
N TYR A 130 -8.54 21.10 -16.03
CA TYR A 130 -8.53 19.81 -15.36
C TYR A 130 -9.91 19.50 -14.74
N THR A 131 -10.31 18.24 -14.77
CA THR A 131 -11.50 17.74 -14.08
C THR A 131 -11.18 16.50 -13.27
N MET A 132 -11.82 16.35 -12.12
CA MET A 132 -11.69 15.17 -11.27
C MET A 132 -13.00 14.38 -11.25
N LYS A 133 -12.92 13.06 -11.40
CA LYS A 133 -14.07 12.16 -11.47
C LYS A 133 -13.75 10.85 -10.74
N TRP A 134 -14.79 10.19 -10.25
CA TRP A 134 -14.68 8.79 -9.84
C TRP A 134 -14.39 7.91 -11.07
N GLY A 135 -13.48 6.96 -10.91
CA GLY A 135 -13.24 5.93 -11.90
C GLY A 135 -14.47 5.04 -12.07
N ARG A 136 -14.78 4.73 -13.31
CA ARG A 136 -15.85 3.82 -13.74
C ARG A 136 -15.23 2.72 -14.61
N GLU A 137 -15.95 1.61 -14.78
CA GLU A 137 -15.48 0.48 -15.60
C GLU A 137 -15.08 0.90 -17.02
N GLU A 138 -15.81 1.85 -17.61
CA GLU A 138 -15.50 2.47 -18.90
C GLU A 138 -14.12 3.16 -18.96
N ASN A 139 -13.51 3.48 -17.81
CA ASN A 139 -12.19 4.10 -17.73
C ASN A 139 -11.04 3.08 -17.61
N ALA A 140 -11.32 1.77 -17.53
CA ALA A 140 -10.30 0.73 -17.32
C ALA A 140 -9.18 0.78 -18.36
N GLU A 141 -9.53 0.97 -19.64
CA GLU A 141 -8.57 1.10 -20.73
C GLU A 141 -7.66 2.33 -20.58
N ASP A 142 -8.22 3.47 -20.18
CA ASP A 142 -7.43 4.70 -20.01
C ASP A 142 -6.54 4.63 -18.78
N MET A 143 -7.02 4.03 -17.69
CA MET A 143 -6.20 3.75 -16.51
C MET A 143 -5.04 2.82 -16.85
N ALA A 144 -5.30 1.71 -17.57
CA ALA A 144 -4.26 0.79 -18.00
C ALA A 144 -3.17 1.46 -18.87
N LYS A 145 -3.57 2.34 -19.79
CA LYS A 145 -2.63 3.15 -20.61
C LYS A 145 -1.80 4.12 -19.76
N LEU A 146 -2.44 4.78 -18.79
CA LEU A 146 -1.77 5.68 -17.86
C LEU A 146 -0.71 4.91 -17.06
N TYR A 147 -1.09 3.78 -16.47
CA TYR A 147 -0.21 2.97 -15.64
C TYR A 147 0.96 2.38 -16.40
N ARG A 148 0.74 1.91 -17.62
CA ARG A 148 1.81 1.44 -18.52
C ARG A 148 2.84 2.53 -18.83
N THR A 149 2.39 3.79 -18.88
CA THR A 149 3.29 4.94 -19.11
C THR A 149 4.02 5.35 -17.83
N ALA A 150 3.33 5.30 -16.69
CA ALA A 150 3.86 5.76 -15.41
C ALA A 150 4.82 4.75 -14.76
N PHE A 151 4.58 3.45 -14.94
CA PHE A 151 5.30 2.36 -14.30
C PHE A 151 5.95 1.45 -15.34
N ALA A 152 7.29 1.39 -15.36
CA ALA A 152 8.01 0.41 -16.16
C ALA A 152 7.80 -1.03 -15.65
N LYS A 153 7.71 -1.19 -14.32
CA LYS A 153 7.33 -2.44 -13.64
C LYS A 153 6.66 -2.09 -12.31
N TYR A 154 5.59 -2.80 -11.99
CA TYR A 154 4.79 -2.60 -10.78
C TYR A 154 4.45 -3.98 -10.16
N PRO A 155 4.21 -4.08 -8.84
CA PRO A 155 3.93 -5.36 -8.18
C PRO A 155 2.70 -6.09 -8.71
N THR A 156 1.66 -5.32 -9.07
CA THR A 156 0.39 -5.84 -9.58
C THR A 156 0.25 -5.58 -11.09
N PRO A 157 -0.57 -6.36 -11.82
CA PRO A 157 -0.79 -6.17 -13.25
C PRO A 157 -1.75 -5.00 -13.56
N ILE A 158 -1.56 -3.85 -12.92
CA ILE A 158 -2.40 -2.65 -13.05
C ILE A 158 -2.33 -1.97 -14.44
N HIS A 159 -1.57 -2.53 -15.37
CA HIS A 159 -1.56 -2.15 -16.78
C HIS A 159 -2.51 -3.01 -17.65
N ASN A 160 -3.23 -3.97 -17.03
CA ASN A 160 -4.27 -4.79 -17.63
C ASN A 160 -5.66 -4.22 -17.26
N PRO A 161 -6.48 -3.80 -18.23
CA PRO A 161 -7.85 -3.34 -17.98
C PRO A 161 -8.70 -4.33 -17.20
N GLU A 162 -8.62 -5.64 -17.49
CA GLU A 162 -9.40 -6.67 -16.80
C GLU A 162 -9.06 -6.74 -15.31
N TYR A 163 -7.78 -6.64 -14.97
CA TYR A 163 -7.34 -6.60 -13.58
C TYR A 163 -7.86 -5.36 -12.85
N ILE A 164 -7.88 -4.20 -13.52
CA ILE A 164 -8.45 -2.97 -12.94
C ILE A 164 -9.95 -3.15 -12.68
N LEU A 165 -10.69 -3.78 -13.59
CA LEU A 165 -12.10 -4.10 -13.37
C LEU A 165 -12.30 -5.01 -12.17
N ASP A 166 -11.43 -6.01 -11.99
CA ASP A 166 -11.48 -6.89 -10.83
C ASP A 166 -11.17 -6.16 -9.52
N MET A 167 -10.18 -5.25 -9.52
CA MET A 167 -9.92 -4.35 -8.39
C MET A 167 -11.16 -3.52 -8.04
N MET A 168 -11.85 -2.96 -9.03
CA MET A 168 -13.05 -2.14 -8.81
C MET A 168 -14.22 -2.95 -8.20
N LYS A 169 -14.33 -4.24 -8.54
CA LYS A 169 -15.30 -5.16 -7.91
C LYS A 169 -14.89 -5.52 -6.48
N ASP A 170 -13.59 -5.57 -6.22
CA ASP A 170 -12.97 -5.95 -4.95
C ASP A 170 -12.58 -4.71 -4.11
N HIS A 171 -13.55 -3.80 -3.94
CA HIS A 171 -13.47 -2.65 -3.03
C HIS A 171 -12.38 -1.60 -3.30
N VAL A 172 -11.79 -1.56 -4.50
CA VAL A 172 -10.87 -0.48 -4.88
C VAL A 172 -11.61 0.69 -5.53
N HIS A 173 -11.45 1.88 -4.99
CA HIS A 173 -12.04 3.11 -5.50
C HIS A 173 -11.00 4.03 -6.14
N PHE A 174 -11.18 4.39 -7.42
CA PHE A 174 -10.23 5.22 -8.16
C PHE A 174 -10.68 6.69 -8.23
N ALA A 175 -9.76 7.60 -7.95
CA ALA A 175 -9.90 9.03 -8.24
C ALA A 175 -9.12 9.36 -9.51
N LEU A 176 -9.80 9.87 -10.53
CA LEU A 176 -9.23 10.15 -11.85
C LEU A 176 -9.21 11.65 -12.11
N ILE A 177 -8.08 12.15 -12.63
CA ILE A 177 -7.96 13.53 -13.12
C ILE A 177 -7.69 13.52 -14.62
N PHE A 178 -8.55 14.26 -15.34
CA PHE A 178 -8.47 14.46 -16.78
C PHE A 178 -8.02 15.87 -17.12
N LYS A 179 -7.33 16.05 -18.26
CA LYS A 179 -7.15 17.34 -18.93
C LYS A 179 -7.84 17.26 -20.30
N GLY A 180 -8.98 17.94 -20.46
CA GLY A 180 -9.91 17.62 -21.55
C GLY A 180 -10.39 16.16 -21.41
N ASP A 181 -10.27 15.38 -22.48
CA ASP A 181 -10.66 13.96 -22.49
C ASP A 181 -9.50 13.00 -22.14
N LYS A 182 -8.28 13.52 -21.96
CA LYS A 182 -7.11 12.69 -21.65
C LYS A 182 -7.02 12.45 -20.15
N LEU A 183 -6.98 11.18 -19.72
CA LEU A 183 -6.62 10.82 -18.35
C LEU A 183 -5.13 11.13 -18.10
N VAL A 184 -4.83 11.93 -17.07
CA VAL A 184 -3.46 12.41 -16.79
C VAL A 184 -2.96 12.07 -15.39
N SER A 185 -3.87 11.78 -14.46
CA SER A 185 -3.54 11.29 -13.12
C SER A 185 -4.59 10.30 -12.62
N ALA A 186 -4.17 9.26 -11.93
CA ALA A 186 -5.02 8.32 -11.22
C ALA A 186 -4.38 8.00 -9.87
N CYS A 187 -5.20 7.76 -8.85
CA CYS A 187 -4.78 7.16 -7.60
C CYS A 187 -5.99 6.45 -6.99
N SER A 188 -5.77 5.42 -6.18
CA SER A 188 -6.82 4.56 -5.64
C SER A 188 -6.83 4.55 -4.10
N ALA A 189 -7.98 4.15 -3.55
CA ALA A 189 -8.11 3.65 -2.20
C ALA A 189 -8.50 2.16 -2.28
N ASP A 190 -7.59 1.27 -1.90
CA ASP A 190 -7.83 -0.16 -1.72
C ASP A 190 -8.38 -0.39 -0.32
N VAL A 191 -9.66 -0.76 -0.23
CA VAL A 191 -10.37 -0.86 1.04
C VAL A 191 -10.25 -2.28 1.58
N PHE A 192 -9.97 -2.38 2.88
CA PHE A 192 -9.95 -3.61 3.66
C PHE A 192 -11.14 -3.56 4.65
N PRO A 193 -12.35 -3.99 4.25
CA PRO A 193 -13.55 -3.89 5.08
C PRO A 193 -13.42 -4.56 6.45
N GLU A 194 -12.73 -5.71 6.50
CA GLU A 194 -12.50 -6.53 7.68
C GLU A 194 -11.73 -5.75 8.76
N TYR A 195 -10.82 -4.88 8.31
CA TYR A 195 -9.97 -4.06 9.17
C TYR A 195 -10.53 -2.65 9.33
N LYS A 196 -11.55 -2.24 8.56
CA LYS A 196 -11.96 -0.84 8.44
C LYS A 196 -10.77 0.08 8.18
N ALA A 197 -9.87 -0.38 7.33
CA ALA A 197 -8.69 0.36 6.88
C ALA A 197 -8.72 0.51 5.36
N ALA A 198 -8.04 1.52 4.82
CA ALA A 198 -7.88 1.66 3.37
C ALA A 198 -6.45 2.08 3.02
N GLU A 199 -5.84 1.43 2.04
CA GLU A 199 -4.56 1.82 1.49
C GLU A 199 -4.77 2.85 0.37
N PHE A 200 -4.19 4.03 0.54
CA PHE A 200 -4.02 4.98 -0.55
C PHE A 200 -2.82 4.53 -1.41
N THR A 201 -3.10 4.10 -2.64
CA THR A 201 -2.13 3.39 -3.48
C THR A 201 -2.36 3.62 -4.98
N ASP A 202 -1.58 2.97 -5.83
CA ASP A 202 -1.67 3.05 -7.29
C ASP A 202 -1.64 4.48 -7.87
N CYS A 203 -0.89 5.38 -7.24
CA CYS A 203 -0.84 6.75 -7.70
C CYS A 203 0.12 6.94 -8.88
N ALA A 204 -0.43 7.39 -10.00
CA ALA A 204 0.30 7.68 -11.22
C ALA A 204 -0.10 9.05 -11.77
N THR A 205 0.90 9.85 -12.15
CA THR A 205 0.70 11.09 -12.91
C THR A 205 1.67 11.10 -14.09
N LEU A 206 1.14 11.42 -15.28
CA LEU A 206 1.95 11.57 -16.50
C LEU A 206 3.08 12.59 -16.28
N PRO A 207 4.30 12.34 -16.80
CA PRO A 207 5.47 13.19 -16.55
C PRO A 207 5.23 14.68 -16.79
N GLU A 208 4.56 15.04 -17.90
CA GLU A 208 4.25 16.42 -18.30
C GLU A 208 3.18 17.11 -17.41
N HIS A 209 2.56 16.35 -16.50
CA HIS A 209 1.58 16.82 -15.52
C HIS A 209 2.06 16.77 -14.06
N ARG A 210 3.29 16.32 -13.81
CA ARG A 210 3.88 16.30 -12.45
C ARG A 210 4.16 17.73 -11.96
N GLY A 211 4.24 17.91 -10.63
CA GLY A 211 4.51 19.21 -10.00
C GLY A 211 3.33 20.18 -9.99
N LYS A 212 2.16 19.74 -10.47
CA LYS A 212 0.93 20.55 -10.62
C LYS A 212 -0.07 20.40 -9.46
N GLY A 213 0.33 19.71 -8.39
CA GLY A 213 -0.53 19.48 -7.21
C GLY A 213 -1.69 18.50 -7.42
N LEU A 214 -1.77 17.79 -8.55
CA LEU A 214 -2.92 16.91 -8.88
C LEU A 214 -3.21 15.88 -7.79
N LEU A 215 -2.17 15.20 -7.29
CA LEU A 215 -2.32 14.20 -6.24
C LEU A 215 -2.88 14.79 -4.94
N SER A 216 -2.53 16.04 -4.61
CA SER A 216 -3.04 16.75 -3.43
C SER A 216 -4.56 17.01 -3.50
N HIS A 217 -5.20 16.90 -4.66
CA HIS A 217 -6.65 16.93 -4.80
C HIS A 217 -7.29 15.54 -4.74
N GLN A 218 -6.57 14.49 -5.18
CA GLN A 218 -7.07 13.10 -5.16
C GLN A 218 -7.12 12.55 -3.73
N TYR A 219 -6.19 12.94 -2.85
CA TYR A 219 -6.18 12.55 -1.44
C TYR A 219 -7.49 12.85 -0.70
N PRO A 220 -7.92 14.13 -0.56
CA PRO A 220 -9.15 14.43 0.16
C PRO A 220 -10.40 13.83 -0.50
N PHE A 221 -10.40 13.68 -1.82
CA PHE A 221 -11.51 13.04 -2.55
C PHE A 221 -11.64 11.55 -2.21
N LEU A 222 -10.52 10.83 -2.09
CA LEU A 222 -10.49 9.43 -1.64
C LEU A 222 -10.78 9.32 -0.13
N GLU A 223 -10.33 10.29 0.66
CA GLU A 223 -10.62 10.36 2.09
C GLU A 223 -12.12 10.51 2.38
N GLU A 224 -12.83 11.36 1.62
CA GLU A 224 -14.29 11.49 1.72
C GLU A 224 -14.98 10.14 1.49
N LYS A 225 -14.55 9.39 0.47
CA LYS A 225 -15.09 8.06 0.20
C LYS A 225 -14.77 7.06 1.32
N ALA A 226 -13.57 7.09 1.86
CA ALA A 226 -13.20 6.24 3.00
C ALA A 226 -14.09 6.53 4.22
N LYS A 227 -14.38 7.81 4.51
CA LYS A 227 -15.30 8.21 5.59
C LYS A 227 -16.73 7.73 5.34
N GLU A 228 -17.24 7.87 4.12
CA GLU A 228 -18.56 7.34 3.73
C GLU A 228 -18.70 5.83 3.97
N LEU A 229 -17.61 5.08 3.73
CA LEU A 229 -17.55 3.63 3.91
C LEU A 229 -17.32 3.21 5.37
N GLY A 230 -17.19 4.16 6.30
CA GLY A 230 -16.96 3.88 7.72
C GLY A 230 -15.55 3.35 8.02
N ILE A 231 -14.56 3.71 7.20
CA ILE A 231 -13.15 3.41 7.41
C ILE A 231 -12.60 4.26 8.56
N HIS A 232 -11.84 3.63 9.45
CA HIS A 232 -11.26 4.28 10.64
C HIS A 232 -9.85 4.82 10.36
N THR A 233 -9.07 4.15 9.51
CA THR A 233 -7.69 4.52 9.20
C THR A 233 -7.41 4.42 7.71
N MET A 234 -6.81 5.47 7.14
CA MET A 234 -6.11 5.37 5.86
C MET A 234 -4.62 5.18 6.09
N PHE A 235 -3.97 4.38 5.24
CA PHE A 235 -2.52 4.23 5.24
C PHE A 235 -1.97 4.26 3.82
N SER A 236 -0.65 4.36 3.67
CA SER A 236 0.00 4.33 2.37
C SER A 236 1.44 3.87 2.50
N TYR A 237 1.90 3.13 1.48
CA TYR A 237 3.30 2.82 1.29
C TYR A 237 3.87 3.67 0.16
N THR A 238 4.75 4.60 0.52
CA THR A 238 5.44 5.45 -0.46
C THR A 238 6.88 5.00 -0.61
N ARG A 239 7.42 4.94 -1.84
CA ARG A 239 8.86 4.67 -2.04
C ARG A 239 9.67 5.63 -1.18
N ALA A 240 10.58 5.09 -0.37
CA ALA A 240 11.37 5.84 0.59
C ALA A 240 12.21 6.95 -0.06
N THR A 241 12.62 6.75 -1.31
CA THR A 241 13.40 7.70 -2.12
C THR A 241 12.54 8.74 -2.85
N SER A 242 11.21 8.59 -2.85
CA SER A 242 10.30 9.47 -3.58
C SER A 242 9.94 10.70 -2.77
N MET A 243 10.71 11.78 -2.96
CA MET A 243 10.46 13.07 -2.30
C MET A 243 9.01 13.55 -2.48
N GLY A 244 8.51 13.56 -3.73
CA GLY A 244 7.16 14.04 -4.03
C GLY A 244 6.05 13.26 -3.32
N MET A 245 6.11 11.92 -3.31
CA MET A 245 5.09 11.10 -2.64
C MET A 245 5.09 11.29 -1.12
N ASN A 246 6.28 11.33 -0.51
CA ASN A 246 6.40 11.53 0.94
C ASN A 246 5.98 12.95 1.36
N ILE A 247 6.31 13.98 0.57
CA ILE A 247 5.82 15.35 0.81
C ILE A 247 4.29 15.40 0.74
N VAL A 248 3.67 14.79 -0.28
CA VAL A 248 2.21 14.82 -0.40
C VAL A 248 1.57 14.10 0.79
N ALA A 249 2.04 12.91 1.19
CA ALA A 249 1.52 12.22 2.36
C ALA A 249 1.59 13.10 3.62
N SER A 250 2.75 13.72 3.88
CA SER A 250 2.94 14.62 5.02
C SER A 250 2.01 15.85 4.96
N GLN A 251 1.89 16.49 3.79
CA GLN A 251 1.00 17.64 3.58
C GLN A 251 -0.48 17.33 3.78
N GLN A 252 -0.89 16.07 3.56
CA GLN A 252 -2.27 15.60 3.72
C GLN A 252 -2.58 15.15 5.17
N GLY A 253 -1.63 15.37 6.09
CA GLY A 253 -1.78 15.07 7.51
C GLY A 253 -1.54 13.61 7.87
N PHE A 254 -0.88 12.84 7.00
CA PHE A 254 -0.45 11.49 7.37
C PHE A 254 0.76 11.56 8.29
N THR A 255 0.76 10.67 9.28
CA THR A 255 1.85 10.44 10.23
C THR A 255 2.76 9.36 9.70
N TYR A 256 4.08 9.57 9.81
CA TYR A 256 5.07 8.57 9.45
C TYR A 256 5.09 7.43 10.49
N GLY A 257 4.89 6.19 10.04
CA GLY A 257 4.80 5.00 10.88
C GLY A 257 6.03 4.10 10.87
N GLY A 258 7.00 4.33 9.98
CA GLY A 258 8.17 3.46 9.84
C GLY A 258 8.57 3.23 8.38
N CYS A 259 9.45 2.28 8.13
CA CYS A 259 9.97 2.01 6.80
C CYS A 259 10.10 0.49 6.59
N MET A 260 9.35 -0.02 5.63
CA MET A 260 9.42 -1.41 5.19
C MET A 260 10.59 -1.59 4.22
N ILE A 261 11.60 -2.35 4.61
CA ILE A 261 12.84 -2.51 3.86
C ILE A 261 12.65 -3.46 2.69
N GLN A 262 13.12 -3.06 1.50
CA GLN A 262 13.05 -3.84 0.25
C GLN A 262 11.69 -4.51 0.06
N ASN A 263 10.62 -3.74 0.26
CA ASN A 263 9.26 -4.25 0.42
C ASN A 263 8.59 -4.56 -0.92
N SER A 264 8.67 -3.63 -1.88
CA SER A 264 7.91 -3.73 -3.13
C SER A 264 8.82 -3.67 -4.34
N TRP A 265 8.62 -4.55 -5.34
CA TRP A 265 9.36 -4.45 -6.59
C TRP A 265 8.76 -3.36 -7.48
N ILE A 266 9.47 -2.24 -7.65
CA ILE A 266 9.01 -1.11 -8.49
C ILE A 266 10.14 -0.68 -9.43
N GLY A 267 9.85 -0.66 -10.73
CA GLY A 267 10.84 -0.36 -11.75
C GLY A 267 11.96 -1.40 -11.79
N THR A 268 13.17 -1.00 -11.38
CA THR A 268 14.40 -1.79 -11.55
C THR A 268 14.70 -2.73 -10.39
N GLY A 269 13.97 -2.68 -9.27
CA GLY A 269 14.24 -3.57 -8.13
C GLY A 269 13.29 -3.39 -6.96
N LEU A 270 13.64 -4.07 -5.86
CA LEU A 270 12.94 -3.96 -4.57
C LEU A 270 13.22 -2.60 -3.93
N GLU A 271 12.18 -1.87 -3.55
CA GLU A 271 12.27 -0.54 -2.95
C GLU A 271 11.92 -0.58 -1.47
N ASP A 272 12.61 0.25 -0.67
CA ASP A 272 12.17 0.58 0.68
C ASP A 272 10.91 1.44 0.59
N MET A 273 9.95 1.21 1.49
CA MET A 273 8.65 1.89 1.49
C MET A 273 8.39 2.53 2.85
N ASN A 274 8.29 3.85 2.89
CA ASN A 274 7.86 4.58 4.07
C ASN A 274 6.37 4.33 4.32
N ILE A 275 6.04 3.95 5.54
CA ILE A 275 4.69 3.78 6.05
C ILE A 275 4.15 5.13 6.46
N TRP A 276 2.96 5.47 5.97
CA TRP A 276 2.21 6.65 6.35
C TRP A 276 0.81 6.24 6.79
N TYR A 277 0.26 6.84 7.84
CA TYR A 277 -1.10 6.58 8.30
C TYR A 277 -1.83 7.84 8.75
N LYS A 278 -3.16 7.83 8.65
CA LYS A 278 -4.05 8.89 9.09
C LYS A 278 -5.33 8.26 9.65
N ILE A 279 -5.63 8.59 10.90
CA ILE A 279 -6.91 8.24 11.53
C ILE A 279 -7.97 9.21 10.99
N LEU A 280 -9.12 8.69 10.58
CA LEU A 280 -10.21 9.43 9.91
C LEU A 280 -11.26 9.99 10.86
#